data_AF-A0A383WN46-F1
#
_entry.id   AF-A0A383WN46-F1
#
_cell.length_a   1.000
_cell.length_b   1.000
_cell.length_c   1.000
_cell.angle_alpha   90.00
_cell.angle_beta   90.00
_cell.angle_gamma   90.00
#
_symmetry.space_group_name_H-M   'P 1'
#
loop_
_entity.id
_entity.type
_entity.pdbx_description
1 polymer ?
#
loop_
_entity_poly.entity_id
_entity_poly.type
_entity_poly.pdbx_seq_one_letter_code
_entity_poly.pdbx_strand_id
1 'polypeptide(L)'
;MKHPHHTGTSEELRNALKEAGCWDSYAEQFCDEGCLQRYLRARNMDVTKACAMLKHTLEWRKENKIDDMTIEEFASSRYMRDGWVYVDGNDAQGRSIVVFRKRKERLPVDEHDLYLRYMTFVVETAIKNMKNGQEQWVWMLDLAVYSPSNAPALSVTLGVLSLLANHYPERLYKAYVVNAPSIFQMAWKVLQPFIDPVTRSKAEFVNTKDYHSTPAKSAAAEGTWGSWASSMFHTKSSSSSKATAAAAAAAANSRGSTDAEVVLAEAPPADGGKGCFRPFLNLYETPFCYDRQRQLLTSCGWK
;
A
#
# COMPACT_ATOMS: atom_id res chain seq x y z
N MET A 1 -29.76 5.62 -25.29
CA MET A 1 -29.96 4.99 -23.98
C MET A 1 -28.59 4.60 -23.44
N LYS A 2 -28.13 5.20 -22.33
CA LYS A 2 -26.93 4.69 -21.64
C LYS A 2 -27.38 3.44 -20.89
N HIS A 3 -26.90 2.27 -21.29
CA HIS A 3 -27.12 1.04 -20.53
C HIS A 3 -26.62 1.26 -19.09
N PRO A 4 -27.36 0.81 -18.06
CA PRO A 4 -26.80 0.81 -16.71
C PRO A 4 -25.49 0.05 -16.74
N HIS A 5 -24.41 0.68 -16.28
CA HIS A 5 -23.12 0.01 -16.17
C HIS A 5 -23.26 -1.10 -15.13
N HIS A 6 -23.37 -2.34 -15.59
CA HIS A 6 -23.34 -3.52 -14.73
C HIS A 6 -22.02 -3.53 -13.97
N THR A 7 -22.10 -3.47 -12.64
CA THR A 7 -20.94 -3.55 -11.75
C THR A 7 -20.75 -5.01 -11.38
N GLY A 8 -19.58 -5.59 -11.70
CA GLY A 8 -19.28 -6.98 -11.42
C GLY A 8 -19.40 -7.35 -9.95
N THR A 9 -19.92 -8.53 -9.65
CA THR A 9 -20.02 -9.04 -8.27
C THR A 9 -18.95 -10.09 -7.97
N SER A 10 -18.69 -10.35 -6.68
CA SER A 10 -17.78 -11.42 -6.26
C SER A 10 -18.26 -12.80 -6.70
N GLU A 11 -19.58 -13.01 -6.77
CA GLU A 11 -20.18 -14.24 -7.28
C GLU A 11 -19.90 -14.41 -8.78
N GLU A 12 -20.07 -13.36 -9.57
CA GLU A 12 -19.75 -13.38 -11.00
C GLU A 12 -18.26 -13.64 -11.25
N LEU A 13 -17.37 -13.02 -10.46
CA LEU A 13 -15.93 -13.29 -10.54
C LEU A 13 -15.60 -14.74 -10.17
N ARG A 14 -16.21 -15.28 -9.11
CA ARG A 14 -16.05 -16.69 -8.73
C ARG A 14 -16.51 -17.62 -9.85
N ASN A 15 -17.66 -17.35 -10.46
CA ASN A 15 -18.18 -18.15 -11.57
C ASN A 15 -17.26 -18.07 -12.80
N ALA A 16 -16.77 -16.88 -13.14
CA ALA A 16 -15.82 -16.70 -14.24
C ALA A 16 -14.51 -17.49 -14.01
N LEU A 17 -14.01 -17.56 -12.77
CA LEU A 17 -12.84 -18.37 -12.43
C LEU A 17 -13.11 -19.88 -12.53
N LYS A 18 -14.31 -20.32 -12.15
CA LYS A 18 -14.76 -21.72 -12.33
C LYS A 18 -14.84 -22.10 -13.80
N GLU A 19 -15.47 -21.26 -14.62
CA GLU A 19 -15.55 -21.45 -16.07
C GLU A 19 -14.17 -21.47 -16.73
N ALA A 20 -13.24 -20.65 -16.25
CA ALA A 20 -11.85 -20.64 -16.69
C ALA A 20 -11.01 -21.84 -16.20
N GLY A 21 -11.59 -22.75 -15.41
CA GLY A 21 -10.90 -23.93 -14.86
C GLY A 21 -9.85 -23.59 -13.79
N CYS A 22 -9.92 -22.40 -13.18
CA CYS A 22 -8.91 -21.88 -12.26
C CYS A 22 -9.35 -21.93 -10.79
N TRP A 23 -10.56 -22.41 -10.52
CA TRP A 23 -11.14 -22.51 -9.19
C TRP A 23 -10.99 -23.92 -8.60
N ASP A 24 -9.77 -24.25 -8.18
CA ASP A 24 -9.46 -25.51 -7.49
C ASP A 24 -9.52 -25.35 -5.95
N SER A 25 -9.18 -26.40 -5.20
CA SER A 25 -9.20 -26.37 -3.73
C SER A 25 -8.27 -25.31 -3.14
N TYR A 26 -7.18 -24.99 -3.84
CA TYR A 26 -6.28 -23.91 -3.44
C TYR A 26 -6.94 -22.55 -3.63
N ALA A 27 -7.54 -22.30 -4.79
CA ALA A 27 -8.28 -21.06 -5.05
C ALA A 27 -9.46 -20.89 -4.07
N GLU A 28 -10.18 -21.95 -3.73
CA GLU A 28 -11.26 -21.91 -2.72
C GLU A 28 -10.76 -21.45 -1.35
N GLN A 29 -9.55 -21.87 -0.94
CA GLN A 29 -8.95 -21.46 0.33
C GLN A 29 -8.40 -20.02 0.30
N PHE A 30 -7.82 -19.61 -0.83
CA PHE A 30 -7.17 -18.31 -0.97
C PHE A 30 -8.13 -17.15 -1.29
N CYS A 31 -9.15 -17.40 -2.12
CA CYS A 31 -10.02 -16.38 -2.67
C CYS A 31 -11.25 -16.10 -1.79
N ASP A 32 -11.01 -15.54 -0.60
CA ASP A 32 -12.07 -15.01 0.24
C ASP A 32 -12.80 -13.81 -0.41
N GLU A 33 -13.91 -13.38 0.21
CA GLU A 33 -14.73 -12.28 -0.30
C GLU A 33 -13.91 -10.99 -0.45
N GLY A 34 -13.03 -10.69 0.51
CA GLY A 34 -12.14 -9.54 0.45
C GLY A 34 -11.16 -9.61 -0.73
N CYS A 35 -10.63 -10.79 -1.03
CA CYS A 35 -9.78 -11.04 -2.19
C CYS A 35 -10.53 -10.73 -3.48
N LEU A 36 -11.70 -11.34 -3.69
CA LEU A 36 -12.50 -11.12 -4.89
C LEU A 36 -12.82 -9.63 -5.09
N GLN A 37 -13.22 -8.94 -4.03
CA GLN A 37 -13.51 -7.51 -4.09
C GLN A 37 -12.28 -6.65 -4.42
N ARG A 38 -11.10 -6.96 -3.88
CA ARG A 38 -9.86 -6.23 -4.22
C ARG A 38 -9.54 -6.32 -5.71
N TYR A 39 -9.66 -7.51 -6.30
CA TYR A 39 -9.41 -7.72 -7.73
C TYR A 39 -10.46 -7.04 -8.61
N LEU A 40 -11.73 -7.06 -8.20
CA LEU A 40 -12.78 -6.29 -8.88
C LEU A 40 -12.50 -4.79 -8.84
N ARG A 41 -12.24 -4.21 -7.66
CA ARG A 41 -11.93 -2.78 -7.52
C ARG A 41 -10.74 -2.36 -8.38
N ALA A 42 -9.65 -3.14 -8.37
CA ALA A 42 -8.46 -2.88 -9.17
C ALA A 42 -8.69 -2.93 -10.69
N ARG A 43 -9.82 -3.49 -11.13
CA ARG A 43 -10.23 -3.55 -12.53
C ARG A 43 -11.55 -2.83 -12.79
N ASN A 44 -11.91 -1.86 -11.96
CA ASN A 44 -13.11 -1.03 -12.11
C ASN A 44 -14.40 -1.87 -12.20
N MET A 45 -14.48 -2.93 -11.40
CA MET A 45 -15.58 -3.89 -11.37
C MET A 45 -15.79 -4.67 -12.69
N ASP A 46 -14.78 -4.71 -13.57
CA ASP A 46 -14.77 -5.52 -14.79
C ASP A 46 -14.41 -6.97 -14.45
N VAL A 47 -15.40 -7.86 -14.48
CA VAL A 47 -15.27 -9.28 -14.12
C VAL A 47 -14.24 -9.99 -14.99
N THR A 48 -14.23 -9.75 -16.30
CA THR A 48 -13.31 -10.41 -17.23
C THR A 48 -11.86 -10.04 -16.93
N LYS A 49 -11.59 -8.73 -16.73
CA LYS A 49 -10.24 -8.26 -16.39
C LYS A 49 -9.80 -8.68 -14.98
N ALA A 50 -10.73 -8.67 -14.01
CA ALA A 50 -10.46 -9.15 -12.66
C ALA A 50 -10.14 -10.65 -12.64
N CYS A 51 -10.90 -11.45 -13.40
CA CYS A 51 -10.67 -12.89 -13.57
C CYS A 51 -9.28 -13.17 -14.15
N ALA A 52 -8.91 -12.48 -15.23
CA ALA A 52 -7.58 -12.63 -15.84
C ALA A 52 -6.44 -12.29 -14.86
N MET A 53 -6.59 -11.21 -14.09
CA MET A 53 -5.58 -10.78 -13.10
C MET A 53 -5.47 -11.76 -11.92
N LEU A 54 -6.60 -12.23 -11.39
CA LEU A 54 -6.63 -13.16 -10.26
C LEU A 54 -6.13 -14.55 -10.67
N LYS A 55 -6.51 -15.03 -11.86
CA LYS A 55 -5.93 -16.24 -12.46
C LYS A 55 -4.40 -16.17 -12.50
N HIS A 56 -3.85 -15.10 -13.08
CA HIS A 56 -2.40 -14.91 -13.15
C HIS A 56 -1.75 -14.91 -11.77
N THR A 57 -2.41 -14.36 -10.75
CA THR A 57 -1.87 -14.42 -9.38
C THR A 57 -1.92 -15.81 -8.79
N LEU A 58 -2.99 -16.57 -8.98
CA LEU A 58 -3.09 -17.95 -8.49
C LEU A 58 -2.01 -18.86 -9.12
N GLU A 59 -1.76 -18.69 -10.42
CA GLU A 59 -0.68 -19.40 -11.14
C GLU A 59 0.69 -18.97 -10.59
N TRP A 60 0.96 -17.66 -10.53
CA TRP A 60 2.22 -17.13 -9.99
C TRP A 60 2.50 -17.61 -8.56
N ARG A 61 1.49 -17.66 -7.68
CA ARG A 61 1.66 -18.13 -6.30
C ARG A 61 2.13 -19.58 -6.24
N LYS A 62 1.57 -20.45 -7.08
CA LYS A 62 1.94 -21.87 -7.18
C LYS A 62 3.34 -22.04 -7.77
N GLU A 63 3.62 -21.38 -8.89
CA GLU A 63 4.91 -21.44 -9.58
C GLU A 63 6.06 -20.97 -8.69
N ASN A 64 5.81 -19.91 -7.92
CA ASN A 64 6.80 -19.32 -7.02
C ASN A 64 6.73 -19.91 -5.62
N LYS A 65 5.91 -20.93 -5.34
CA LYS A 65 5.84 -21.59 -4.02
C LYS A 65 5.74 -20.58 -2.86
N ILE A 66 4.81 -19.64 -2.99
CA ILE A 66 4.66 -18.53 -2.03
C ILE A 66 4.24 -19.06 -0.66
N ASP A 67 3.38 -20.07 -0.61
CA ASP A 67 2.89 -20.63 0.64
C ASP A 67 3.91 -21.56 1.33
N ASP A 68 5.01 -21.90 0.64
CA ASP A 68 6.08 -22.77 1.16
C ASP A 68 7.31 -21.99 1.67
N MET A 69 7.28 -20.64 1.64
CA MET A 69 8.39 -19.82 2.14
C MET A 69 8.62 -20.05 3.64
N THR A 70 9.88 -19.95 4.06
CA THR A 70 10.32 -20.15 5.46
C THR A 70 11.21 -19.01 5.93
N ILE A 71 11.38 -18.88 7.25
CA ILE A 71 12.29 -17.89 7.84
C ILE A 71 13.74 -18.18 7.40
N GLU A 72 14.13 -19.46 7.39
CA GLU A 72 15.48 -19.93 7.11
C GLU A 72 15.93 -19.60 5.68
N GLU A 73 14.99 -19.55 4.73
CA GLU A 73 15.26 -19.17 3.33
C GLU A 73 15.95 -17.79 3.22
N PHE A 74 15.65 -16.88 4.15
CA PHE A 74 16.18 -15.51 4.15
C PHE A 74 17.09 -15.20 5.33
N ALA A 75 17.27 -16.12 6.29
CA ALA A 75 17.96 -15.88 7.55
C ALA A 75 19.42 -15.42 7.40
N SER A 76 20.11 -15.83 6.33
CA SER A 76 21.48 -15.41 6.02
C SER A 76 21.55 -14.06 5.31
N SER A 77 20.45 -13.57 4.75
CA SER A 77 20.41 -12.35 3.95
C SER A 77 20.58 -11.09 4.81
N ARG A 78 21.34 -10.12 4.30
CA ARG A 78 21.51 -8.83 4.99
C ARG A 78 20.23 -8.00 5.04
N TYR A 79 19.36 -8.13 4.03
CA TYR A 79 18.11 -7.36 4.01
C TYR A 79 17.10 -7.82 5.08
N MET A 80 17.22 -9.08 5.54
CA MET A 80 16.53 -9.56 6.73
C MET A 80 17.31 -9.27 8.02
N ARG A 81 18.58 -9.66 8.08
CA ARG A 81 19.41 -9.54 9.30
C ARG A 81 19.64 -8.12 9.77
N ASP A 82 19.76 -7.19 8.83
CA ASP A 82 19.99 -5.78 9.11
C ASP A 82 18.70 -4.96 8.97
N GLY A 83 17.55 -5.59 8.71
CA GLY A 83 16.26 -4.92 8.60
C GLY A 83 16.25 -3.83 7.53
N TRP A 84 16.48 -4.21 6.27
CA TRP A 84 16.32 -3.31 5.14
C TRP A 84 14.85 -3.15 4.81
N VAL A 85 14.08 -4.24 4.88
CA VAL A 85 12.62 -4.23 4.74
C VAL A 85 12.02 -5.23 5.73
N TYR A 86 11.01 -4.83 6.50
CA TYR A 86 10.41 -5.67 7.54
C TYR A 86 9.02 -5.16 7.94
N VAL A 87 8.27 -5.98 8.69
CA VAL A 87 6.97 -5.60 9.28
C VAL A 87 7.19 -5.16 10.72
N ASP A 88 6.74 -3.97 11.09
CA ASP A 88 6.93 -3.38 12.41
C ASP A 88 5.58 -3.08 13.09
N GLY A 89 4.87 -4.15 13.44
CA GLY A 89 3.58 -4.05 14.13
C GLY A 89 2.45 -3.48 13.26
N ASN A 90 1.54 -2.76 13.90
CA ASN A 90 0.32 -2.25 13.27
C ASN A 90 0.06 -0.79 13.65
N ASP A 91 -0.62 -0.05 12.77
CA ASP A 91 -1.21 1.24 13.12
C ASP A 91 -2.41 1.07 14.06
N ALA A 92 -2.98 2.19 14.53
CA ALA A 92 -4.11 2.20 15.45
C ALA A 92 -5.38 1.51 14.90
N GLN A 93 -5.48 1.36 13.57
CA GLN A 93 -6.60 0.70 12.91
C GLN A 93 -6.36 -0.80 12.71
N GLY A 94 -5.14 -1.28 12.96
CA GLY A 94 -4.76 -2.69 12.76
C GLY A 94 -4.07 -2.96 11.43
N ARG A 95 -3.74 -1.93 10.64
CA ARG A 95 -3.01 -2.08 9.37
C ARG A 95 -1.55 -2.38 9.66
N SER A 96 -1.01 -3.41 9.04
CA SER A 96 0.42 -3.72 9.19
C SER A 96 1.30 -2.60 8.65
N ILE A 97 2.38 -2.32 9.36
CA ILE A 97 3.34 -1.29 9.01
C ILE A 97 4.54 -1.99 8.36
N VAL A 98 4.78 -1.71 7.09
CA VAL A 98 5.94 -2.21 6.35
C VAL A 98 6.99 -1.12 6.31
N VAL A 99 8.13 -1.37 6.93
CA VAL A 99 9.25 -0.43 6.98
C VAL A 99 10.26 -0.82 5.92
N PHE A 100 10.56 0.08 5.00
CA PHE A 100 11.76 0.07 4.17
C PHE A 100 12.74 1.08 4.74
N ARG A 101 13.93 0.61 5.14
CA ARG A 101 15.01 1.45 5.62
C ARG A 101 16.17 1.41 4.63
N LYS A 102 16.41 2.54 3.96
CA LYS A 102 17.56 2.66 3.06
C LYS A 102 18.84 2.46 3.86
N ARG A 103 19.72 1.61 3.35
CA ARG A 103 21.07 1.40 3.87
C ARG A 103 22.12 2.04 2.95
N LYS A 104 23.37 2.20 3.42
CA LYS A 104 24.44 2.80 2.59
C LYS A 104 24.90 1.83 1.50
N GLU A 105 24.82 0.55 1.82
CA GLU A 105 25.12 -0.58 0.98
C GLU A 105 24.11 -0.65 -0.19
N ARG A 106 24.58 -1.17 -1.32
CA ARG A 106 23.74 -1.51 -2.47
C ARG A 106 23.32 -2.96 -2.36
N LEU A 107 22.18 -3.29 -2.98
CA LEU A 107 21.83 -4.67 -3.26
C LEU A 107 22.74 -5.17 -4.40
N PRO A 108 23.51 -6.25 -4.20
CA PRO A 108 24.25 -6.94 -5.24
C PRO A 108 23.32 -7.48 -6.32
N VAL A 109 23.81 -7.48 -7.55
CA VAL A 109 23.02 -7.82 -8.74
C VAL A 109 22.58 -9.29 -8.72
N ASP A 110 23.44 -10.16 -8.21
CA ASP A 110 23.20 -11.60 -8.04
C ASP A 110 22.18 -11.94 -6.95
N GLU A 111 21.84 -10.98 -6.08
CA GLU A 111 20.82 -11.16 -5.03
C GLU A 111 19.45 -10.59 -5.40
N HIS A 112 19.29 -10.02 -6.59
CA HIS A 112 18.05 -9.35 -6.99
C HIS A 112 16.82 -10.27 -6.91
N ASP A 113 16.93 -11.52 -7.40
CA ASP A 113 15.81 -12.45 -7.43
C ASP A 113 15.42 -12.91 -6.00
N LEU A 114 16.41 -13.24 -5.17
CA LEU A 114 16.17 -13.60 -3.77
C LEU A 114 15.60 -12.42 -2.99
N TYR A 115 16.02 -11.19 -3.30
CA TYR A 115 15.44 -9.99 -2.70
C TYR A 115 13.98 -9.78 -3.11
N LEU A 116 13.62 -9.96 -4.38
CA LEU A 116 12.21 -9.88 -4.82
C LEU A 116 11.36 -10.95 -4.13
N ARG A 117 11.91 -12.15 -3.95
CA ARG A 117 11.26 -13.21 -3.18
C ARG A 117 11.10 -12.84 -1.70
N TYR A 118 12.12 -12.23 -1.09
CA TYR A 118 12.03 -11.70 0.27
C TYR A 118 10.99 -10.58 0.40
N MET A 119 10.88 -9.71 -0.60
CA MET A 119 9.84 -8.68 -0.63
C MET A 119 8.45 -9.30 -0.61
N THR A 120 8.25 -10.40 -1.35
CA THR A 120 7.02 -11.20 -1.28
C THR A 120 6.79 -11.74 0.13
N PHE A 121 7.81 -12.34 0.74
CA PHE A 121 7.74 -12.83 2.13
C PHE A 121 7.34 -11.73 3.13
N VAL A 122 7.88 -10.52 2.99
CA VAL A 122 7.55 -9.37 3.84
C VAL A 122 6.09 -8.94 3.66
N VAL A 123 5.57 -8.86 2.43
CA VAL A 123 4.17 -8.46 2.23
C VAL A 123 3.17 -9.55 2.60
N GLU A 124 3.51 -10.83 2.42
CA GLU A 124 2.72 -11.94 2.95
C GLU A 124 2.70 -11.89 4.49
N THR A 125 3.85 -11.61 5.13
CA THR A 125 3.91 -11.37 6.58
C THR A 125 3.02 -10.20 6.99
N ALA A 126 3.05 -9.10 6.22
CA ALA A 126 2.24 -7.93 6.51
C ALA A 126 0.74 -8.29 6.47
N ILE A 127 0.30 -9.11 5.51
CA ILE A 127 -1.07 -9.61 5.42
C ILE A 127 -1.41 -10.48 6.63
N LYS A 128 -0.54 -11.44 7.00
CA LYS A 128 -0.75 -12.32 8.16
C LYS A 128 -0.79 -11.56 9.50
N ASN A 129 -0.11 -10.41 9.58
CA ASN A 129 -0.06 -9.58 10.78
C ASN A 129 -1.21 -8.55 10.88
N MET A 130 -2.11 -8.45 9.88
CA MET A 130 -3.23 -7.49 9.93
C MET A 130 -4.21 -7.85 11.05
N LYS A 131 -4.79 -6.82 11.69
CA LYS A 131 -5.74 -6.97 12.80
C LYS A 131 -7.09 -6.35 12.43
N ASN A 132 -8.13 -6.70 13.19
CA ASN A 132 -9.46 -6.08 13.09
C ASN A 132 -10.09 -6.13 11.69
N GLY A 133 -9.80 -7.19 10.92
CA GLY A 133 -10.28 -7.32 9.54
C GLY A 133 -9.71 -6.29 8.56
N GLN A 134 -8.62 -5.59 8.93
CA GLN A 134 -7.95 -4.70 7.99
C GLN A 134 -7.35 -5.49 6.83
N GLU A 135 -7.39 -4.87 5.66
CA GLU A 135 -6.85 -5.48 4.43
C GLU A 135 -5.73 -4.65 3.80
N GLN A 136 -5.43 -3.49 4.38
CA GLN A 136 -4.46 -2.54 3.85
C GLN A 136 -3.25 -2.40 4.77
N TRP A 137 -2.11 -2.05 4.18
CA TRP A 137 -0.86 -1.77 4.86
C TRP A 137 -0.46 -0.30 4.75
N VAL A 138 0.45 0.10 5.63
CA VAL A 138 1.16 1.38 5.57
C VAL A 138 2.61 1.10 5.20
N TRP A 139 3.16 1.84 4.24
CA TRP A 139 4.60 1.83 3.97
C TRP A 139 5.30 2.99 4.65
N MET A 140 6.42 2.72 5.30
CA MET A 140 7.36 3.72 5.79
C MET A 140 8.67 3.57 5.05
N LEU A 141 8.99 4.53 4.19
CA LEU A 141 10.20 4.54 3.37
C LEU A 141 11.21 5.51 3.98
N ASP A 142 12.07 5.03 4.87
CA ASP A 142 13.16 5.81 5.46
C ASP A 142 14.29 5.96 4.45
N LEU A 143 14.45 7.19 3.95
CA LEU A 143 15.41 7.56 2.92
C LEU A 143 16.50 8.50 3.44
N ALA A 144 16.68 8.62 4.77
CA ALA A 144 17.62 9.58 5.38
C ALA A 144 19.05 9.48 4.83
N VAL A 145 19.50 8.27 4.47
CA VAL A 145 20.84 8.01 3.93
C VAL A 145 20.86 7.85 2.40
N TYR A 146 19.78 8.17 1.70
CA TYR A 146 19.71 8.02 0.25
C TYR A 146 20.74 8.92 -0.46
N SER A 147 21.42 8.35 -1.45
CA SER A 147 22.27 9.06 -2.40
C SER A 147 22.21 8.39 -3.77
N PRO A 148 22.54 9.11 -4.86
CA PRO A 148 22.68 8.47 -6.18
C PRO A 148 23.67 7.29 -6.20
N SER A 149 24.74 7.34 -5.38
CA SER A 149 25.73 6.26 -5.31
C SER A 149 25.19 4.97 -4.68
N ASN A 150 24.19 5.07 -3.81
CA ASN A 150 23.56 3.92 -3.17
C ASN A 150 22.15 3.60 -3.67
N ALA A 151 21.67 4.30 -4.70
CA ALA A 151 20.35 4.06 -5.27
C ALA A 151 20.20 2.59 -5.70
N PRO A 152 19.04 1.95 -5.41
CA PRO A 152 18.77 0.60 -5.88
C PRO A 152 18.79 0.55 -7.41
N ALA A 153 19.11 -0.61 -7.97
CA ALA A 153 18.98 -0.83 -9.40
C ALA A 153 17.53 -0.57 -9.84
N LEU A 154 17.36 0.07 -11.01
CA LEU A 154 16.03 0.36 -11.54
C LEU A 154 15.25 -0.92 -11.77
N SER A 155 15.91 -2.00 -12.23
CA SER A 155 15.29 -3.32 -12.44
C SER A 155 14.63 -3.87 -11.17
N VAL A 156 15.31 -3.81 -10.02
CA VAL A 156 14.75 -4.28 -8.74
C VAL A 156 13.61 -3.39 -8.29
N THR A 157 13.75 -2.07 -8.44
CA THR A 157 12.70 -1.11 -8.04
C THR A 157 11.44 -1.34 -8.86
N LEU A 158 11.57 -1.50 -10.18
CA LEU A 158 10.45 -1.83 -11.07
C LEU A 158 9.92 -3.24 -10.80
N GLY A 159 10.77 -4.20 -10.45
CA GLY A 159 10.37 -5.54 -10.03
C GLY A 159 9.46 -5.52 -8.80
N VAL A 160 9.81 -4.73 -7.78
CA VAL A 160 8.97 -4.53 -6.58
C VAL A 160 7.64 -3.85 -6.94
N LEU A 161 7.67 -2.78 -7.75
CA LEU A 161 6.44 -2.10 -8.18
C LEU A 161 5.52 -3.06 -8.96
N SER A 162 6.09 -3.85 -9.86
CA SER A 162 5.38 -4.87 -10.64
C SER A 162 4.76 -5.95 -9.75
N LEU A 163 5.55 -6.49 -8.80
CA LEU A 163 5.09 -7.46 -7.81
C LEU A 163 3.85 -6.95 -7.05
N LEU A 164 3.93 -5.74 -6.50
CA LEU A 164 2.84 -5.15 -5.73
C LEU A 164 1.61 -4.85 -6.60
N ALA A 165 1.80 -4.27 -7.79
CA ALA A 165 0.71 -3.88 -8.67
C ALA A 165 -0.05 -5.09 -9.28
N ASN A 166 0.67 -6.18 -9.57
CA ASN A 166 0.09 -7.34 -10.25
C ASN A 166 -0.53 -8.36 -9.32
N HIS A 167 0.00 -8.53 -8.10
CA HIS A 167 -0.39 -9.61 -7.20
C HIS A 167 -1.02 -9.13 -5.88
N TYR A 168 -0.87 -7.85 -5.54
CA TYR A 168 -1.36 -7.27 -4.29
C TYR A 168 -2.24 -6.03 -4.51
N PRO A 169 -3.28 -6.11 -5.36
CA PRO A 169 -4.15 -4.97 -5.64
C PRO A 169 -4.81 -4.42 -4.38
N GLU A 170 -5.05 -3.11 -4.36
CA GLU A 170 -5.84 -2.42 -3.32
C GLU A 170 -5.29 -2.51 -1.89
N ARG A 171 -4.05 -2.99 -1.69
CA ARG A 171 -3.45 -3.17 -0.37
C ARG A 171 -2.81 -1.91 0.23
N LEU A 172 -2.40 -0.92 -0.58
CA LEU A 172 -1.78 0.29 -0.04
C LEU A 172 -2.82 1.25 0.54
N TYR A 173 -2.74 1.55 1.84
CA TYR A 173 -3.44 2.68 2.44
C TYR A 173 -2.66 3.98 2.22
N LYS A 174 -1.41 4.02 2.71
CA LYS A 174 -0.54 5.20 2.67
C LYS A 174 0.94 4.81 2.58
N ALA A 175 1.74 5.60 1.88
CA ALA A 175 3.20 5.48 1.88
C ALA A 175 3.83 6.77 2.41
N TYR A 176 4.46 6.70 3.58
CA TYR A 176 5.22 7.82 4.14
C TYR A 176 6.67 7.74 3.68
N VAL A 177 7.11 8.73 2.92
CA VAL A 177 8.49 8.87 2.45
C VAL A 177 9.24 9.77 3.44
N VAL A 178 10.00 9.15 4.33
CA VAL A 178 10.57 9.79 5.52
C VAL A 178 12.00 10.25 5.25
N ASN A 179 12.31 11.49 5.61
CA ASN A 179 13.64 12.11 5.53
C ASN A 179 14.29 12.00 4.14
N ALA A 180 13.48 12.02 3.07
CA ALA A 180 14.01 11.98 1.71
C ALA A 180 14.85 13.25 1.41
N PRO A 181 16.14 13.11 1.05
CA PRO A 181 16.94 14.26 0.65
C PRO A 181 16.43 14.82 -0.68
N SER A 182 16.62 16.11 -0.94
CA SER A 182 16.07 16.78 -2.14
C SER A 182 16.49 16.11 -3.46
N ILE A 183 17.67 15.49 -3.51
CA ILE A 183 18.15 14.72 -4.68
C ILE A 183 17.24 13.54 -5.04
N PHE A 184 16.50 12.97 -4.07
CA PHE A 184 15.55 11.89 -4.31
C PHE A 184 14.40 12.30 -5.24
N GLN A 185 14.07 13.60 -5.33
CA GLN A 185 13.04 14.10 -6.24
C GLN A 185 13.32 13.72 -7.71
N MET A 186 14.60 13.59 -8.10
CA MET A 186 14.96 13.11 -9.43
C MET A 186 14.58 11.64 -9.63
N ALA A 187 14.89 10.78 -8.66
CA ALA A 187 14.50 9.37 -8.70
C ALA A 187 12.98 9.20 -8.67
N TRP A 188 12.27 9.98 -7.85
CA TRP A 188 10.82 9.96 -7.80
C TRP A 188 10.20 10.28 -9.17
N LYS A 189 10.69 11.30 -9.87
CA LYS A 189 10.24 11.63 -11.25
C LYS A 189 10.46 10.49 -12.25
N VAL A 190 11.54 9.73 -12.12
CA VAL A 190 11.82 8.55 -12.96
C VAL A 190 10.85 7.42 -12.66
N LEU A 191 10.44 7.24 -11.40
CA LEU A 191 9.54 6.16 -10.99
C LEU A 191 8.06 6.47 -11.25
N GLN A 192 7.65 7.74 -11.21
CA GLN A 192 6.25 8.16 -11.35
C GLN A 192 5.49 7.57 -12.55
N PRO A 193 6.08 7.44 -13.77
CA PRO A 193 5.38 6.83 -14.90
C PRO A 193 4.98 5.36 -14.70
N PHE A 194 5.65 4.66 -13.79
CA PHE A 194 5.42 3.24 -13.49
C PHE A 194 4.51 3.03 -12.27
N ILE A 195 3.98 4.10 -11.68
CA ILE A 195 3.12 4.06 -10.50
C ILE A 195 1.76 4.65 -10.88
N ASP A 196 0.69 3.89 -10.63
CA ASP A 196 -0.65 4.36 -10.95
C ASP A 196 -0.98 5.66 -10.19
N PRO A 197 -1.84 6.54 -10.74
CA PRO A 197 -2.15 7.83 -10.13
C PRO A 197 -2.71 7.74 -8.69
N VAL A 198 -3.49 6.71 -8.37
CA VAL A 198 -4.08 6.54 -7.04
C VAL A 198 -2.98 6.19 -6.03
N THR A 199 -2.11 5.25 -6.36
CA THR A 199 -0.94 4.90 -5.54
C THR A 199 0.00 6.09 -5.36
N ARG A 200 0.24 6.89 -6.41
CA ARG A 200 1.03 8.13 -6.29
C ARG A 200 0.40 9.13 -5.32
N SER A 201 -0.92 9.27 -5.34
CA SER A 201 -1.64 10.19 -4.42
C SER A 201 -1.56 9.76 -2.95
N LYS A 202 -1.28 8.49 -2.68
CA LYS A 202 -1.10 7.93 -1.34
C LYS A 202 0.31 8.15 -0.77
N ALA A 203 1.26 8.63 -1.58
CA ALA A 203 2.60 8.96 -1.12
C ALA A 203 2.63 10.33 -0.41
N GLU A 204 3.20 10.39 0.78
CA GLU A 204 3.37 11.61 1.58
C GLU A 204 4.81 11.75 2.05
N PHE A 205 5.43 12.88 1.73
CA PHE A 205 6.81 13.17 2.12
C PHE A 205 6.83 13.83 3.49
N VAL A 206 7.63 13.27 4.40
CA VAL A 206 7.67 13.71 5.79
C VAL A 206 9.12 13.91 6.25
N ASN A 207 9.37 14.99 6.98
CA ASN A 207 10.65 15.24 7.63
C ASN A 207 10.49 15.14 9.15
N THR A 208 11.28 14.27 9.77
CA THR A 208 11.25 14.02 11.22
C THR A 208 11.60 15.27 12.04
N LYS A 209 12.44 16.17 11.52
CA LYS A 209 12.79 17.44 12.20
C LYS A 209 11.59 18.35 12.44
N ASP A 210 10.59 18.28 11.56
CA ASP A 210 9.38 19.09 11.67
C ASP A 210 8.50 18.61 12.84
N TYR A 211 8.68 17.35 13.29
CA TYR A 211 7.94 16.77 14.40
C TYR A 211 8.65 16.93 15.74
N HIS A 212 9.99 16.86 15.78
CA HIS A 212 10.75 17.14 17.01
C HIS A 212 10.68 18.62 17.43
N SER A 213 10.43 19.53 16.49
CA SER A 213 10.29 20.96 16.77
C SER A 213 8.89 21.36 17.29
N THR A 214 7.93 20.44 17.32
CA THR A 214 6.58 20.68 17.84
C THR A 214 6.45 20.09 19.25
N PRO A 215 6.44 20.91 20.33
CA PRO A 215 6.22 20.40 21.68
C PRO A 215 4.93 19.58 21.74
N ALA A 216 4.91 18.50 22.52
CA ALA A 216 3.77 17.59 22.64
C ALA A 216 2.44 18.26 23.10
N LYS A 217 2.45 19.55 23.45
CA LYS A 217 1.33 20.29 24.06
C LYS A 217 0.40 21.08 23.11
N SER A 218 0.54 21.04 21.79
CA SER A 218 -0.35 21.83 20.90
C SER A 218 -1.27 21.02 19.96
N ALA A 219 -1.44 19.72 20.15
CA ALA A 219 -2.29 18.91 19.26
C ALA A 219 -3.81 19.20 19.38
N ALA A 220 -4.23 20.18 20.18
CA ALA A 220 -5.64 20.58 20.35
C ALA A 220 -5.99 21.97 19.79
N ALA A 221 -5.09 22.65 19.08
CA ALA A 221 -5.40 23.98 18.54
C ALA A 221 -4.96 24.13 17.08
N GLU A 222 -5.98 24.39 16.26
CA GLU A 222 -5.96 25.16 15.01
C GLU A 222 -5.42 24.47 13.76
N GLY A 223 -6.38 24.10 12.91
CA GLY A 223 -6.15 23.76 11.52
C GLY A 223 -5.61 24.96 10.74
N THR A 224 -4.43 24.77 10.15
CA THR A 224 -4.05 25.41 8.90
C THR A 224 -3.30 24.39 8.04
N TRP A 225 -3.86 24.16 6.85
CA TRP A 225 -3.28 23.35 5.79
C TRP A 225 -2.58 24.28 4.79
N GLY A 226 -1.40 23.86 4.31
CA GLY A 226 -0.81 24.31 3.05
C GLY A 226 -0.03 25.62 3.07
N SER A 227 1.31 25.55 3.07
CA SER A 227 2.13 26.70 2.63
C SER A 227 3.51 26.35 2.02
N TRP A 228 3.75 25.13 1.58
CA TRP A 228 5.07 24.78 0.98
C TRP A 228 4.99 23.92 -0.28
N ALA A 229 3.90 23.18 -0.49
CA ALA A 229 3.66 22.48 -1.76
C ALA A 229 3.30 23.42 -2.94
N SER A 230 2.92 24.69 -2.67
CA SER A 230 2.49 25.63 -3.71
C SER A 230 3.63 26.40 -4.39
N SER A 231 4.88 26.30 -3.92
CA SER A 231 5.99 27.10 -4.45
C SER A 231 6.83 26.43 -5.56
N MET A 232 6.53 25.18 -5.96
CA MET A 232 7.35 24.47 -6.96
C MET A 232 6.69 24.21 -8.33
N PHE A 233 5.47 24.68 -8.56
CA PHE A 233 4.81 24.53 -9.86
C PHE A 233 4.12 25.83 -10.32
N HIS A 234 4.90 26.88 -10.54
CA HIS A 234 4.51 27.94 -11.47
C HIS A 234 5.22 27.72 -12.81
N THR A 235 4.65 26.86 -13.65
CA THR A 235 4.78 27.02 -15.10
C THR A 235 3.56 27.85 -15.54
N LYS A 236 3.82 29.07 -16.02
CA LYS A 236 2.79 29.95 -16.60
C LYS A 236 2.04 29.19 -17.71
N SER A 237 0.77 28.87 -17.51
CA SER A 237 -0.16 28.61 -18.61
C SER A 237 -1.01 29.87 -18.83
N SER A 238 -0.77 30.54 -19.95
CA SER A 238 -1.65 31.58 -20.46
C SER A 238 -3.03 31.02 -20.81
N SER A 239 -4.06 31.69 -20.29
CA SER A 239 -5.43 31.85 -20.81
C SER A 239 -5.96 30.88 -21.87
N SER A 240 -7.07 30.18 -21.57
CA SER A 240 -8.38 30.56 -22.13
C SER A 240 -9.54 29.68 -21.61
N SER A 241 -10.64 30.37 -21.27
CA SER A 241 -12.07 30.01 -21.32
C SER A 241 -12.66 28.81 -20.54
N LYS A 242 -13.26 29.15 -19.39
CA LYS A 242 -14.68 28.96 -18.99
C LYS A 242 -15.48 27.79 -19.63
N ALA A 243 -15.95 26.87 -18.78
CA ALA A 243 -17.35 26.40 -18.77
C ALA A 243 -17.72 25.68 -17.44
N THR A 244 -18.41 26.44 -16.58
CA THR A 244 -19.55 26.05 -15.73
C THR A 244 -19.46 24.85 -14.78
N ALA A 245 -19.27 25.20 -13.51
CA ALA A 245 -19.98 24.58 -12.39
C ALA A 245 -21.51 24.77 -12.56
N ALA A 246 -22.26 23.67 -12.67
CA ALA A 246 -23.69 23.59 -12.38
C ALA A 246 -24.13 22.11 -12.42
N ALA A 247 -24.68 21.62 -11.31
CA ALA A 247 -25.65 20.51 -11.17
C ALA A 247 -25.28 19.48 -10.08
N ALA A 248 -25.49 19.85 -8.81
CA ALA A 248 -25.74 18.89 -7.74
C ALA A 248 -26.51 19.58 -6.58
N ALA A 249 -27.72 20.08 -6.88
CA ALA A 249 -28.67 20.52 -5.85
C ALA A 249 -30.09 20.57 -6.44
N ALA A 250 -30.70 19.42 -6.70
CA ALA A 250 -32.16 19.29 -6.86
C ALA A 250 -32.57 17.82 -6.84
N ALA A 251 -33.08 17.34 -5.72
CA ALA A 251 -34.23 16.42 -5.60
C ALA A 251 -34.24 15.75 -4.21
N ALA A 252 -34.77 16.47 -3.22
CA ALA A 252 -35.24 15.87 -1.97
C ALA A 252 -36.70 16.26 -1.79
N ASN A 253 -37.62 15.36 -2.16
CA ASN A 253 -38.89 15.14 -1.45
C ASN A 253 -39.72 14.03 -2.12
N SER A 254 -39.81 12.88 -1.46
CA SER A 254 -41.10 12.31 -1.04
C SER A 254 -40.85 11.07 -0.18
N ARG A 255 -41.63 10.98 0.90
CA ARG A 255 -41.56 9.98 1.97
C ARG A 255 -42.18 8.65 1.52
N GLY A 256 -41.66 7.55 2.05
CA GLY A 256 -42.29 6.23 2.03
C GLY A 256 -41.57 5.28 2.99
N SER A 257 -42.18 5.03 4.14
CA SER A 257 -41.72 4.24 5.28
C SER A 257 -41.69 2.73 5.00
N THR A 258 -40.60 2.05 5.39
CA THR A 258 -40.62 0.74 6.09
C THR A 258 -39.29 0.51 6.80
N ASP A 259 -39.39 0.03 8.05
CA ASP A 259 -38.31 -0.26 8.99
C ASP A 259 -37.27 -1.26 8.46
N ALA A 260 -36.02 -0.82 8.44
CA ALA A 260 -34.84 -1.66 8.60
C ALA A 260 -33.75 -0.77 9.23
N GLU A 261 -33.41 -1.03 10.48
CA GLU A 261 -32.30 -0.37 11.17
C GLU A 261 -30.99 -0.85 10.53
N VAL A 262 -30.61 -0.19 9.42
CA VAL A 262 -29.27 -0.29 8.86
C VAL A 262 -28.38 0.52 9.79
N VAL A 263 -27.57 -0.18 10.59
CA VAL A 263 -26.42 0.41 11.28
C VAL A 263 -25.46 0.87 10.19
N LEU A 264 -25.66 2.10 9.72
CA LEU A 264 -24.69 2.81 8.91
C LEU A 264 -23.47 3.00 9.80
N ALA A 265 -22.44 2.18 9.59
CA ALA A 265 -21.12 2.47 10.12
C ALA A 265 -20.77 3.90 9.69
N GLU A 266 -20.67 4.81 10.65
CA GLU A 266 -20.21 6.16 10.40
C GLU A 266 -18.90 6.08 9.61
N ALA A 267 -18.85 6.81 8.49
CA ALA A 267 -17.59 6.98 7.78
C ALA A 267 -16.56 7.50 8.79
N PRO A 268 -15.40 6.84 8.96
CA PRO A 268 -14.42 7.27 9.94
C PRO A 268 -14.03 8.71 9.62
N PRO A 269 -13.80 9.55 10.66
CA PRO A 269 -13.44 10.94 10.44
C PRO A 269 -12.22 10.99 9.52
N ALA A 270 -12.21 11.97 8.62
CA ALA A 270 -11.05 12.31 7.81
C ALA A 270 -9.95 12.87 8.73
N ASP A 271 -9.32 12.00 9.52
CA ASP A 271 -8.25 12.37 10.42
C ASP A 271 -7.01 12.56 9.56
N GLY A 272 -6.75 13.83 9.24
CA GLY A 272 -5.71 14.23 8.30
C GLY A 272 -4.31 13.92 8.84
N GLY A 273 -3.82 12.69 8.64
CA GLY A 273 -2.41 12.24 8.53
C GLY A 273 -1.46 12.46 9.71
N LYS A 274 -1.63 13.53 10.50
CA LYS A 274 -0.68 14.02 11.50
C LYS A 274 -0.78 13.28 12.84
N GLY A 275 -1.98 12.81 13.21
CA GLY A 275 -2.20 12.04 14.43
C GLY A 275 -1.50 10.68 14.40
N CYS A 276 -1.51 10.01 13.24
CA CYS A 276 -0.87 8.71 13.06
C CYS A 276 0.66 8.83 13.08
N PHE A 277 1.24 9.89 12.49
CA PHE A 277 2.70 10.04 12.36
C PHE A 277 3.45 10.16 13.70
N ARG A 278 2.84 10.66 14.78
CA ARG A 278 3.50 10.77 16.10
C ARG A 278 3.84 9.40 16.72
N PRO A 279 2.89 8.46 16.86
CA PRO A 279 3.21 7.06 17.18
C PRO A 279 4.24 6.43 16.23
N PHE A 280 4.19 6.76 14.93
CA PHE A 280 5.15 6.27 13.93
C PHE A 280 6.57 6.83 14.09
N LEU A 281 6.74 8.04 14.63
CA LEU A 281 8.07 8.62 14.89
C LEU A 281 8.83 7.82 15.96
N ASN A 282 8.12 7.31 16.97
CA ASN A 282 8.72 6.42 17.98
C ASN A 282 9.22 5.10 17.36
N LEU A 283 8.51 4.56 16.36
CA LEU A 283 8.96 3.40 15.59
C LEU A 283 10.19 3.74 14.73
N TYR A 284 10.20 4.93 14.11
CA TYR A 284 11.36 5.41 13.35
C TYR A 284 12.64 5.47 14.19
N GLU A 285 12.54 5.98 15.42
CA GLU A 285 13.67 6.08 16.36
C GLU A 285 14.09 4.74 16.97
N THR A 286 13.18 3.75 16.96
CA THR A 286 13.50 2.43 17.47
C THR A 286 14.46 1.72 16.51
N PRO A 287 15.65 1.29 16.97
CA PRO A 287 16.56 0.51 16.14
C PRO A 287 15.91 -0.81 15.73
N PHE A 288 16.21 -1.25 14.50
CA PHE A 288 15.80 -2.58 14.06
C PHE A 288 16.39 -3.65 14.98
N CYS A 289 15.58 -4.64 15.33
CA CYS A 289 15.97 -5.77 16.17
C CYS A 289 15.57 -7.08 15.47
N TYR A 290 16.57 -7.86 15.07
CA TYR A 290 16.35 -9.12 14.35
C TYR A 290 15.54 -10.12 15.17
N ASP A 291 15.80 -10.25 16.47
CA ASP A 291 15.07 -11.20 17.33
C ASP A 291 13.59 -10.83 17.48
N ARG A 292 13.29 -9.53 17.59
CA ARG A 292 11.90 -9.04 17.59
C ARG A 292 11.22 -9.34 16.27
N GLN A 293 11.92 -9.12 15.16
CA GLN A 293 11.39 -9.47 13.84
C GLN A 293 11.11 -10.97 13.74
N ARG A 294 12.04 -11.81 14.20
CA ARG A 294 11.86 -13.27 14.19
C ARG A 294 10.67 -13.71 15.04
N GLN A 295 10.50 -13.14 16.23
CA GLN A 295 9.32 -13.39 17.07
C GLN A 295 8.01 -13.03 16.35
N LEU A 296 7.97 -11.88 15.65
CA LEU A 296 6.81 -11.50 14.85
C LEU A 296 6.55 -12.51 13.73
N LEU A 297 7.59 -12.93 13.00
CA LEU A 297 7.47 -13.92 11.93
C LEU A 297 6.91 -15.26 12.45
N THR A 298 7.44 -15.77 13.56
CA THR A 298 6.92 -16.99 14.20
C THR A 298 5.47 -16.81 14.66
N SER A 299 5.10 -15.65 15.21
CA SER A 299 3.71 -15.37 15.60
C SER A 299 2.74 -15.32 14.41
N CYS A 300 3.25 -15.00 13.22
CA CYS A 300 2.51 -15.06 11.95
C CYS A 300 2.46 -16.49 11.35
N GLY A 301 2.98 -17.51 12.06
CA GLY A 301 2.94 -18.89 11.61
C GLY A 301 3.94 -19.22 10.51
N TRP A 302 4.98 -18.41 10.30
CA TRP A 302 6.10 -18.80 9.47
C TRP A 302 6.91 -19.90 10.16
N LYS A 303 7.24 -20.94 9.40
CA LYS A 303 8.12 -22.04 9.82
C LYS A 303 9.56 -21.58 9.84
#